data_AF-A0A258YKD8-F1
#
_entry.id   AF-A0A258YKD8-F1
#
_cell.length_a   1.000
_cell.length_b   1.000
_cell.length_c   1.000
_cell.angle_alpha   90.00
_cell.angle_beta   90.00
_cell.angle_gamma   90.00
#
_symmetry.space_group_name_H-M   'P 1'
#
loop_
_entity.id
_entity.type
_entity.pdbx_description
1 polymer ?
#
loop_
_entity_poly.entity_id
_entity_poly.type
_entity_poly.pdbx_seq_one_letter_code
_entity_poly.pdbx_strand_id
1 'polypeptide(L)'
;MPFVRWLKDHNKRGYVGEYGVPDNDLRWLTVLDNFLKYLSESNVNGCYWAAGSRWNKYPLSVQPFVQEDRPQMEILLRYKRTSPVPKSSFEFLLPETFMFLPNTTLIPKEKGGVFAPASLESKINVKDY
;
A
#
# COMPACT_ATOMS: atom_id res chain seq x y z
N MET A 1 2.01 8.18 5.30
CA MET A 1 2.47 9.28 4.42
C MET A 1 1.29 9.98 3.76
N PRO A 2 1.19 11.32 3.80
CA PRO A 2 0.09 12.08 3.17
C PRO A 2 -0.07 11.79 1.67
N PHE A 3 1.03 11.68 0.94
CA PHE A 3 1.03 11.32 -0.48
C PHE A 3 0.31 9.98 -0.76
N VAL A 4 0.69 8.92 -0.05
CA VAL A 4 0.08 7.59 -0.21
C VAL A 4 -1.39 7.59 0.18
N ARG A 5 -1.78 8.37 1.21
CA ARG A 5 -3.18 8.55 1.58
C ARG A 5 -3.96 9.19 0.43
N TRP A 6 -3.44 10.28 -0.14
CA TRP A 6 -4.08 10.95 -1.27
C TRP A 6 -4.27 10.01 -2.46
N LEU A 7 -3.26 9.19 -2.81
CA LEU A 7 -3.38 8.20 -3.88
C LEU A 7 -4.52 7.21 -3.63
N LYS A 8 -4.65 6.72 -2.39
CA LYS A 8 -5.71 5.79 -1.99
C LYS A 8 -7.09 6.45 -2.09
N ASP A 9 -7.22 7.66 -1.54
CA ASP A 9 -8.48 8.41 -1.51
C ASP A 9 -8.98 8.78 -2.92
N HIS A 10 -8.07 8.92 -3.89
CA HIS A 10 -8.39 9.32 -5.26
C HIS A 10 -8.24 8.20 -6.30
N ASN A 11 -8.02 6.96 -5.86
CA ASN A 11 -7.80 5.79 -6.71
C ASN A 11 -6.74 6.04 -7.81
N LYS A 12 -5.57 6.56 -7.41
CA LYS A 12 -4.43 6.85 -8.30
C LYS A 12 -3.23 5.97 -7.97
N ARG A 13 -2.35 5.83 -8.96
CA ARG A 13 -1.03 5.20 -8.81
C ARG A 13 0.01 6.30 -8.59
N GLY A 14 0.99 6.03 -7.75
CA GLY A 14 2.05 6.99 -7.45
C GLY A 14 3.44 6.43 -7.62
N TYR A 15 4.38 7.36 -7.67
CA TYR A 15 5.81 7.12 -7.78
C TYR A 15 6.56 8.20 -7.00
N VAL A 16 7.52 7.82 -6.16
CA VAL A 16 8.41 8.78 -5.51
C VAL A 16 9.61 9.01 -6.42
N GLY A 17 9.65 10.17 -7.07
CA GLY A 17 10.68 10.49 -8.06
C GLY A 17 12.09 10.56 -7.51
N GLU A 18 12.25 10.98 -6.25
CA GLU A 18 13.55 11.13 -5.60
C GLU A 18 13.44 10.86 -4.10
N TYR A 19 14.43 10.16 -3.57
CA TYR A 19 14.72 10.03 -2.15
C TYR A 19 16.20 9.67 -1.99
N GLY A 20 16.82 10.07 -0.88
CA GLY A 20 18.23 9.78 -0.63
C GLY A 20 18.57 10.02 0.82
N VAL A 21 19.57 9.30 1.33
CA VAL A 21 20.10 9.49 2.68
C VAL A 21 21.62 9.56 2.64
N PRO A 22 22.27 10.34 3.52
CA PRO A 22 23.73 10.41 3.54
C PRO A 22 24.34 9.13 4.10
N ASP A 23 25.59 8.85 3.72
CA ASP A 23 26.37 7.68 4.12
C ASP A 23 27.22 7.89 5.40
N ASN A 24 26.99 8.99 6.13
CA ASN A 24 27.81 9.38 7.28
C ASN A 24 27.30 8.91 8.65
N ASP A 25 26.10 8.33 8.73
CA ASP A 25 25.52 7.83 9.98
C ASP A 25 24.57 6.66 9.69
N LEU A 26 24.78 5.53 10.37
CA LEU A 26 24.00 4.30 10.16
C LEU A 26 22.51 4.47 10.48
N ARG A 27 22.13 5.44 11.33
CA ARG A 27 20.71 5.72 11.64
C ARG A 27 19.92 6.10 10.39
N TRP A 28 20.58 6.67 9.39
CA TRP A 28 19.95 6.98 8.10
C TRP A 28 19.54 5.73 7.32
N LEU A 29 20.27 4.62 7.46
CA LEU A 29 19.90 3.36 6.82
C LEU A 29 18.61 2.78 7.41
N THR A 30 18.40 2.94 8.73
CA THR A 30 17.13 2.58 9.38
C THR A 30 15.96 3.42 8.84
N VAL A 31 16.18 4.72 8.62
CA VAL A 31 15.16 5.60 8.02
C VAL A 31 14.83 5.16 6.60
N LEU A 32 15.86 4.88 5.78
CA LEU A 32 15.70 4.40 4.41
C LEU A 32 14.94 3.06 4.37
N ASP A 33 15.29 2.12 5.24
CA ASP A 33 14.65 0.81 5.34
C ASP A 33 13.16 0.93 5.68
N ASN A 34 12.83 1.72 6.70
CA ASN A 34 11.44 1.96 7.10
C ASN A 34 10.63 2.64 5.98
N PHE A 35 11.24 3.59 5.28
CA PHE A 35 10.61 4.28 4.15
C PHE A 35 10.32 3.31 2.99
N LEU A 36 11.29 2.51 2.58
CA LEU A 36 11.14 1.55 1.49
C LEU A 36 10.19 0.41 1.84
N LYS A 37 10.20 -0.05 3.09
CA LYS A 37 9.20 -0.99 3.60
C LYS A 37 7.79 -0.45 3.43
N TYR A 38 7.54 0.79 3.89
CA TYR A 38 6.23 1.42 3.75
C TYR A 38 5.78 1.58 2.29
N LEU A 39 6.70 1.97 1.40
CA LEU A 39 6.43 2.07 -0.04
C LEU A 39 6.09 0.70 -0.65
N SER A 40 6.87 -0.33 -0.32
CA SER A 40 6.67 -1.71 -0.77
C SER A 40 5.29 -2.24 -0.38
N GLU A 41 4.93 -2.10 0.91
CA GLU A 41 3.63 -2.51 1.45
C GLU A 41 2.47 -1.71 0.83
N SER A 42 2.72 -0.46 0.43
CA SER A 42 1.74 0.42 -0.18
C SER A 42 1.64 0.29 -1.71
N ASN A 43 2.39 -0.61 -2.34
CA ASN A 43 2.49 -0.75 -3.80
C ASN A 43 2.91 0.53 -4.53
N VAL A 44 3.80 1.32 -3.92
CA VAL A 44 4.36 2.55 -4.50
C VAL A 44 5.84 2.32 -4.80
N ASN A 45 6.26 2.62 -6.03
CA ASN A 45 7.66 2.53 -6.43
C ASN A 45 8.36 3.89 -6.25
N GLY A 46 9.69 3.90 -6.35
CA GLY A 46 10.43 5.15 -6.40
C GLY A 46 11.82 5.03 -7.03
N CYS A 47 12.47 6.18 -7.26
CA CYS A 47 13.85 6.28 -7.72
C CYS A 47 14.75 6.82 -6.61
N TYR A 48 15.84 6.14 -6.32
CA TYR A 48 16.84 6.64 -5.39
C TYR A 48 17.69 7.73 -6.07
N TRP A 49 17.89 8.84 -5.38
CA TRP A 49 18.77 9.95 -5.77
C TRP A 49 20.11 9.83 -5.01
N ALA A 50 21.24 9.52 -5.67
CA ALA A 50 21.39 9.23 -7.10
C ALA A 50 22.57 8.29 -7.36
N ALA A 51 22.59 7.66 -8.53
CA ALA A 51 23.78 7.01 -9.08
C ALA A 51 24.44 7.90 -10.15
N GLY A 52 25.63 7.51 -10.64
CA GLY A 52 26.31 8.19 -11.74
C GLY A 52 27.79 8.47 -11.47
N SER A 53 28.60 8.45 -12.53
CA SER A 53 30.07 8.53 -12.44
C SER A 53 30.64 9.87 -11.96
N ARG A 54 29.83 10.93 -11.92
CA ARG A 54 30.31 12.31 -11.64
C ARG A 54 29.99 12.82 -10.24
N TRP A 55 29.59 11.93 -9.33
CA TRP A 55 29.17 12.30 -7.97
C TRP A 55 30.31 12.32 -6.93
N ASN A 56 31.45 11.67 -7.19
CA ASN A 56 32.61 11.67 -6.29
C ASN A 56 32.23 11.37 -4.82
N LYS A 57 32.49 12.31 -3.90
CA LYS A 57 32.20 12.20 -2.46
C LYS A 57 30.81 12.70 -2.06
N TYR A 58 29.88 12.83 -3.01
CA TYR A 58 28.51 13.25 -2.69
C TYR A 58 27.85 12.23 -1.75
N PRO A 59 27.44 12.62 -0.52
CA PRO A 59 27.03 11.66 0.51
C PRO A 59 25.78 10.84 0.17
N LEU A 60 24.91 11.36 -0.71
CA LEU A 60 23.70 10.66 -1.15
C LEU A 60 23.98 9.75 -2.35
N SER A 61 25.20 9.73 -2.90
CA SER A 61 25.48 8.91 -4.07
C SER A 61 25.50 7.43 -3.71
N VAL A 62 24.83 6.60 -4.52
CA VAL A 62 24.96 5.13 -4.50
C VAL A 62 25.91 4.60 -5.57
N GLN A 63 26.58 5.50 -6.31
CA GLN A 63 27.64 5.08 -7.22
C GLN A 63 28.74 4.36 -6.40
N PRO A 64 29.09 3.11 -6.75
CA PRO A 64 30.14 2.40 -6.05
C PRO A 64 31.48 3.14 -6.20
N PHE A 65 32.31 3.00 -5.17
CA PHE A 65 33.74 3.27 -5.31
C PHE A 65 34.39 2.13 -6.11
N VAL A 66 35.69 2.26 -6.43
CA VAL A 66 36.39 1.33 -7.35
C VAL A 66 36.18 -0.15 -6.99
N GLN A 67 36.03 -0.50 -5.70
CA GLN A 67 35.84 -1.88 -5.26
C GLN A 67 34.82 -2.01 -4.11
N GLU A 68 34.01 -0.99 -3.84
CA GLU A 68 33.13 -0.99 -2.67
C GLU A 68 31.77 -0.36 -2.98
N ASP A 69 30.71 -1.09 -2.66
CA ASP A 69 29.34 -0.60 -2.73
C ASP A 69 29.07 0.41 -1.61
N ARG A 70 28.22 1.39 -1.91
CA ARG A 70 27.77 2.37 -0.93
C ARG A 70 26.83 1.72 0.08
N PRO A 71 26.83 2.10 1.37
CA PRO A 71 26.04 1.43 2.41
C PRO A 71 24.53 1.45 2.12
N GLN A 72 24.03 2.46 1.40
CA GLN A 72 22.61 2.51 1.01
C GLN A 72 22.23 1.38 0.04
N MET A 73 23.17 0.84 -0.74
CA MET A 73 22.91 -0.26 -1.69
C MET A 73 22.46 -1.53 -0.97
N GLU A 74 22.97 -1.81 0.23
CA GLU A 74 22.53 -2.95 1.03
C GLU A 74 21.02 -2.91 1.27
N ILE A 75 20.50 -1.74 1.64
CA ILE A 75 19.07 -1.52 1.90
C ILE A 75 18.27 -1.58 0.60
N LEU A 76 18.74 -0.91 -0.46
CA LEU A 76 18.06 -0.85 -1.75
C LEU A 76 17.84 -2.25 -2.37
N LEU A 77 18.83 -3.15 -2.24
CA LEU A 77 18.76 -4.50 -2.79
C LEU A 77 17.66 -5.37 -2.14
N ARG A 78 17.22 -5.03 -0.92
CA ARG A 78 16.10 -5.70 -0.25
C ARG A 78 14.74 -5.35 -0.86
N TYR A 79 14.62 -4.19 -1.51
CA TYR A 79 13.35 -3.65 -2.03
C TYR A 79 13.33 -3.49 -3.56
N LYS A 80 13.90 -4.45 -4.31
CA LYS A 80 13.91 -4.43 -5.80
C LYS A 80 12.51 -4.47 -6.44
N ARG A 81 11.51 -4.95 -5.71
CA ARG A 81 10.12 -5.03 -6.13
C ARG A 81 9.24 -4.68 -4.94
N THR A 82 8.16 -3.97 -5.19
CA THR A 82 7.10 -3.81 -4.21
C THR A 82 6.42 -5.16 -3.98
N SER A 83 6.25 -5.52 -2.72
CA SER A 83 5.42 -6.66 -2.30
C SER A 83 4.27 -6.06 -1.50
N PRO A 84 3.16 -5.70 -2.18
CA PRO A 84 1.96 -5.29 -1.47
C PRO A 84 1.60 -6.44 -0.55
N VAL A 85 1.43 -6.17 0.75
CA VAL A 85 0.79 -7.14 1.62
C VAL A 85 -0.51 -7.48 0.91
N PRO A 86 -0.77 -8.76 0.55
CA PRO A 86 -2.06 -9.11 0.00
C PRO A 86 -3.04 -8.54 0.99
N LYS A 87 -3.90 -7.60 0.54
CA LYS A 87 -5.07 -7.19 1.33
C LYS A 87 -5.60 -8.54 1.78
N SER A 88 -5.55 -8.86 3.08
CA SER A 88 -6.21 -10.08 3.52
C SER A 88 -7.60 -9.87 2.97
N SER A 89 -7.92 -10.65 1.94
CA SER A 89 -9.24 -10.69 1.35
C SER A 89 -10.05 -10.97 2.57
N PHE A 90 -10.78 -9.97 3.06
CA PHE A 90 -11.48 -9.99 4.33
C PHE A 90 -11.76 -11.45 4.61
N GLU A 91 -10.96 -12.08 5.49
CA GLU A 91 -11.43 -13.30 6.13
C GLU A 91 -12.53 -12.68 6.96
N PHE A 92 -13.68 -12.51 6.32
CA PHE A 92 -14.94 -12.42 6.99
C PHE A 92 -14.80 -13.59 7.93
N LEU A 93 -14.55 -13.27 9.20
CA LEU A 93 -14.52 -14.22 10.28
C LEU A 93 -15.93 -14.78 10.23
N LEU A 94 -16.14 -15.78 9.36
CA LEU A 94 -17.32 -16.59 9.37
C LEU A 94 -17.22 -17.15 10.78
N PRO A 95 -18.15 -16.81 11.70
CA PRO A 95 -18.27 -17.62 12.90
C PRO A 95 -18.34 -19.07 12.41
N GLU A 96 -17.69 -20.01 13.12
CA GLU A 96 -17.40 -21.40 12.71
C GLU A 96 -18.61 -22.26 12.23
N THR A 97 -19.78 -21.65 12.02
CA THR A 97 -21.06 -22.31 11.79
C THR A 97 -21.56 -22.25 10.35
N PHE A 98 -20.85 -21.67 9.38
CA PHE A 98 -21.32 -21.65 7.99
C PHE A 98 -20.36 -22.33 7.01
N MET A 99 -20.66 -23.60 6.70
CA MET A 99 -20.17 -24.27 5.50
C MET A 99 -20.95 -23.74 4.28
N PHE A 100 -20.28 -23.02 3.39
CA PHE A 100 -20.80 -22.72 2.06
C PHE A 100 -20.30 -23.78 1.08
N LEU A 101 -21.20 -24.66 0.62
CA LEU A 101 -20.96 -25.48 -0.57
C LEU A 101 -21.43 -24.71 -1.81
N PRO A 102 -20.62 -24.64 -2.89
CA PRO A 102 -21.03 -23.97 -4.13
C PRO A 102 -22.23 -24.69 -4.75
N ASN A 103 -23.21 -23.91 -5.23
CA ASN A 103 -24.52 -24.30 -5.82
C ASN A 103 -25.70 -24.57 -4.85
N THR A 104 -25.77 -23.89 -3.70
CA THR A 104 -26.99 -23.96 -2.86
C THR A 104 -27.78 -22.65 -2.92
N THR A 105 -29.06 -22.72 -3.31
CA THR A 105 -30.01 -21.61 -3.21
C THR A 105 -30.31 -21.33 -1.74
N LEU A 106 -30.07 -20.09 -1.28
CA LEU A 106 -30.37 -19.69 0.09
C LEU A 106 -31.89 -19.56 0.29
N ILE A 107 -32.47 -20.40 1.14
CA ILE A 107 -33.87 -20.26 1.57
C ILE A 107 -33.90 -19.43 2.87
N PRO A 108 -34.74 -18.38 2.97
CA PRO A 108 -34.88 -17.62 4.21
C PRO A 108 -35.40 -18.50 5.35
N LYS A 109 -34.74 -18.45 6.51
CA LYS A 109 -35.24 -19.09 7.75
C LYS A 109 -36.39 -18.25 8.30
N GLU A 110 -37.51 -18.89 8.66
CA GLU A 110 -38.78 -18.24 9.07
C GLU A 110 -38.71 -17.26 10.25
N LYS A 111 -37.59 -17.10 10.97
CA LYS A 111 -37.49 -16.23 12.16
C LYS A 111 -36.11 -15.57 12.33
N GLY A 112 -35.55 -14.98 11.29
CA GLY A 112 -34.32 -14.17 11.36
C GLY A 112 -34.57 -12.74 10.89
N GLY A 113 -34.41 -11.77 11.78
CA GLY A 113 -34.78 -10.35 11.62
C GLY A 113 -34.33 -9.69 10.31
N VAL A 114 -35.22 -8.85 9.80
CA VAL A 114 -35.09 -8.10 8.55
C VAL A 114 -34.04 -7.00 8.70
N PHE A 115 -32.93 -7.09 7.98
CA PHE A 115 -32.18 -5.89 7.59
C PHE A 115 -32.71 -5.44 6.24
N ALA A 116 -33.34 -4.26 6.20
CA ALA A 116 -33.76 -3.63 4.96
C ALA A 116 -32.53 -3.12 4.20
N PRO A 117 -32.35 -3.44 2.91
CA PRO A 117 -31.32 -2.79 2.10
C PRO A 117 -31.69 -1.32 1.86
N ALA A 118 -30.65 -0.47 1.82
CA ALA A 118 -30.81 0.96 1.58
C ALA A 118 -31.24 1.24 0.13
N SER A 119 -32.30 2.05 0.02
CA SER A 119 -32.78 2.84 -1.13
C SER A 119 -33.47 2.12 -2.30
N LEU A 120 -34.75 2.49 -2.53
CA LEU A 120 -35.30 2.81 -3.85
C LEU A 120 -36.61 3.61 -3.70
N GLU A 121 -36.57 4.86 -4.18
CA GLU A 121 -37.68 5.75 -4.59
C GLU A 121 -38.87 6.00 -3.64
N SER A 122 -38.85 7.11 -2.90
CA SER A 122 -40.07 7.74 -2.41
C SER A 122 -40.64 8.70 -3.46
N LYS A 123 -41.58 8.21 -4.29
CA LYS A 123 -42.52 9.07 -5.03
C LYS A 123 -43.43 9.76 -4.01
N ILE A 124 -43.20 11.06 -3.79
CA ILE A 124 -44.12 11.91 -3.02
C ILE A 124 -45.31 12.21 -3.93
N ASN A 125 -46.48 11.69 -3.56
CA ASN A 125 -47.75 12.04 -4.19
C ASN A 125 -48.45 13.11 -3.33
N VAL A 126 -48.80 14.20 -3.98
CA VAL A 126 -49.46 15.39 -3.43
C VAL A 126 -50.86 15.02 -2.93
N LYS A 127 -51.29 15.58 -1.80
CA LYS A 127 -52.70 15.64 -1.41
C LYS A 127 -53.09 17.07 -1.04
N ASP A 128 -54.15 17.51 -1.70
CA ASP A 128 -54.87 18.76 -1.53
C ASP A 128 -55.41 18.93 -0.11
N TYR A 129 -55.25 20.14 0.45
CA TYR A 129 -56.17 20.82 1.37
C TYR A 129 -56.02 22.34 1.20
#